data_AF-A0A6B0YQX8-F1
#
_entry.id   AF-A0A6B0YQX8-F1
#
_cell.length_a   1.000
_cell.length_b   1.000
_cell.length_c   1.000
_cell.angle_alpha   90.00
_cell.angle_beta   90.00
_cell.angle_gamma   90.00
#
_symmetry.space_group_name_H-M   'P 1'
#
loop_
_entity.id
_entity.type
_entity.pdbx_description
1 polymer ?
#
loop_
_entity_poly.entity_id
_entity_poly.type
_entity_poly.pdbx_seq_one_letter_code
_entity_poly.pdbx_strand_id
1 'polypeptide(L)'
;MGAVGVTVDPSGDVVPGSGHMHILVDTDFIAAGEIIPTDDQHLHFGDGSLEAELTLTPGEHTLHLQFADGLHTALEGDQYRDTIIVFVEEGAPEQSVAFFDPLDGTTVTSPIEVVMTAAGLVVEPSGEVNEGAGHFHILVDT
;
A
#
# COMPACT_ATOMS: atom_id res chain seq x y z
N MET A 1 -2.57 1.87 0.93
CA MET A 1 -2.86 1.79 2.38
C MET A 1 -4.34 2.03 2.57
N GLY A 2 -4.95 1.50 3.64
CA GLY A 2 -6.39 1.70 3.89
C GLY A 2 -6.66 1.77 5.38
N ALA A 3 -7.74 2.47 5.76
CA ALA A 3 -8.19 2.59 7.14
C ALA A 3 -9.69 2.32 7.22
N VAL A 4 -10.12 1.50 8.18
CA VAL A 4 -11.52 1.22 8.45
C VAL A 4 -11.79 1.51 9.92
N GLY A 5 -12.80 2.33 10.20
CA GLY A 5 -13.20 2.66 11.58
C GLY A 5 -12.34 3.71 12.29
N VAL A 6 -11.36 4.30 11.60
CA VAL A 6 -10.63 5.50 12.03
C VAL A 6 -10.60 6.55 10.93
N THR A 7 -10.38 7.81 11.31
CA THR A 7 -10.16 8.92 10.38
C THR A 7 -8.67 9.05 10.09
N VAL A 8 -8.31 9.31 8.83
CA VAL A 8 -6.94 9.66 8.47
C VAL A 8 -6.88 11.17 8.27
N ASP A 9 -6.28 11.89 9.23
CA ASP A 9 -6.09 13.33 9.21
C ASP A 9 -4.61 13.69 9.07
N PRO A 10 -4.27 14.90 8.59
CA PRO A 10 -2.90 15.38 8.64
C PRO A 10 -2.32 15.38 10.07
N SER A 11 -1.00 15.23 10.16
CA SER A 11 -0.24 15.47 11.39
C SER A 11 -0.49 16.89 11.93
N GLY A 12 -0.44 17.05 13.25
CA GLY A 12 -0.78 18.27 13.96
C GLY A 12 -1.50 18.00 15.28
N ASP A 13 -2.70 18.56 15.43
CA ASP A 13 -3.49 18.42 16.65
C ASP A 13 -3.90 16.96 16.88
N VAL A 14 -3.90 16.53 18.15
CA VAL A 14 -4.41 15.21 18.53
C VAL A 14 -5.93 15.23 18.52
N VAL A 15 -6.51 14.55 17.53
CA VAL A 15 -7.96 14.36 17.40
C VAL A 15 -8.30 12.90 17.76
N PRO A 16 -9.17 12.65 18.76
CA PRO A 16 -9.53 11.29 19.14
C PRO A 16 -10.10 10.48 17.97
N GLY A 17 -9.59 9.26 17.77
CA GLY A 17 -10.01 8.37 16.67
C GLY A 17 -9.43 8.76 15.30
N SER A 18 -8.44 9.66 15.28
CA SER A 18 -7.77 10.12 14.07
C SER A 18 -6.25 10.05 14.20
N GLY A 19 -5.57 10.11 13.05
CA GLY A 19 -4.13 9.98 12.93
C GLY A 19 -3.69 9.90 11.48
N HIS A 20 -2.46 9.47 11.24
CA HIS A 20 -1.91 9.30 9.91
C HIS A 20 -0.99 8.09 9.78
N MET A 21 -0.62 7.78 8.53
CA MET A 21 0.12 6.58 8.17
C MET A 21 1.63 6.80 8.20
N HIS A 22 2.35 5.74 8.55
CA HIS A 22 3.81 5.63 8.44
C HIS A 22 4.17 4.33 7.75
N ILE A 23 5.21 4.35 6.92
CA ILE A 23 5.83 3.13 6.41
C ILE A 23 7.22 3.03 7.01
N LEU A 24 7.46 1.92 7.71
CA LEU A 24 8.73 1.57 8.31
C LEU A 24 9.40 0.51 7.44
N VAL A 25 10.62 0.80 6.99
CA VAL A 25 11.36 0.00 6.01
C VAL A 25 12.47 -0.77 6.72
N ASP A 26 12.41 -2.10 6.68
CA ASP A 26 13.39 -3.02 7.25
C ASP A 26 13.71 -2.77 8.73
N THR A 27 12.70 -2.36 9.49
CA THR A 27 12.75 -2.13 10.94
C THR A 27 11.52 -2.72 11.60
N ASP A 28 11.58 -2.98 12.91
CA ASP A 28 10.42 -3.37 13.69
C ASP A 28 9.45 -2.19 13.91
N PHE A 29 8.20 -2.51 14.28
CA PHE A 29 7.25 -1.49 14.73
C PHE A 29 7.78 -0.68 15.92
N ILE A 30 7.43 0.60 15.96
CA ILE A 30 7.63 1.44 17.14
C ILE A 30 6.61 1.06 18.22
N ALA A 31 7.02 1.04 19.48
CA ALA A 31 6.14 0.65 20.57
C ALA A 31 5.00 1.68 20.74
N ALA A 32 3.81 1.19 21.12
CA ALA A 32 2.67 2.07 21.37
C ALA A 32 2.99 3.12 22.45
N GLY A 33 2.63 4.37 22.20
CA GLY A 33 2.94 5.50 23.08
C GLY A 33 4.33 6.13 22.84
N GLU A 34 5.16 5.56 21.97
CA GLU A 34 6.42 6.16 21.54
C GLU A 34 6.22 6.96 20.24
N ILE A 35 7.09 7.96 20.03
CA ILE A 35 7.10 8.79 18.82
C ILE A 35 7.79 8.00 17.70
N ILE A 36 7.13 7.88 16.56
CA ILE A 36 7.75 7.36 15.34
C ILE A 36 8.78 8.38 14.86
N PRO A 37 10.08 8.01 14.76
CA PRO A 37 11.11 8.93 14.32
C PRO A 37 10.93 9.26 12.84
N THR A 38 11.50 10.37 12.40
CA THR A 38 11.54 10.74 10.97
C THR A 38 12.97 10.58 10.46
N ASP A 39 13.19 9.54 9.66
CA ASP A 39 14.47 9.24 9.02
C ASP A 39 14.25 8.42 7.74
N ASP A 40 15.33 7.95 7.12
CA ASP A 40 15.28 7.22 5.85
C ASP A 40 14.54 5.87 5.94
N GLN A 41 14.37 5.31 7.15
CA GLN A 41 13.67 4.04 7.37
C GLN A 41 12.25 4.24 7.91
N HIS A 42 11.87 5.45 8.32
CA HIS A 42 10.56 5.76 8.90
C HIS A 42 9.93 6.91 8.11
N LEU A 43 9.10 6.55 7.14
CA LEU A 43 8.51 7.47 6.18
C LEU A 43 7.14 7.96 6.69
N HIS A 44 6.94 9.27 6.69
CA HIS A 44 5.75 9.93 7.22
C HIS A 44 4.79 10.35 6.11
N PHE A 45 3.51 9.97 6.25
CA PHE A 45 2.42 10.39 5.36
C PHE A 45 1.44 11.29 6.12
N GLY A 46 2.01 12.29 6.80
CA GLY A 46 1.31 13.24 7.67
C GLY A 46 0.45 14.28 6.94
N ASP A 47 0.22 14.13 5.65
CA ASP A 47 -0.76 14.90 4.87
C ASP A 47 -2.11 14.17 4.72
N GLY A 48 -2.20 12.95 5.28
CA GLY A 48 -3.37 12.08 5.19
C GLY A 48 -3.40 11.19 3.94
N SER A 49 -2.28 11.11 3.21
CA SER A 49 -2.17 10.25 2.03
C SER A 49 -2.35 8.76 2.36
N LEU A 50 -3.08 8.07 1.48
CA LEU A 50 -3.29 6.60 1.54
C LEU A 50 -2.51 5.85 0.45
N GLU A 51 -1.79 6.57 -0.38
CA GLU A 51 -0.96 6.07 -1.47
C GLU A 51 0.44 6.68 -1.39
N ALA A 52 1.45 5.92 -1.77
CA ALA A 52 2.85 6.33 -1.75
C ALA A 52 3.62 5.62 -2.86
N GLU A 53 4.57 6.33 -3.46
CA GLU A 53 5.60 5.74 -4.32
C GLU A 53 6.89 5.64 -3.53
N LEU A 54 7.46 4.43 -3.45
CA LEU A 54 8.69 4.15 -2.73
C LEU A 54 9.75 3.66 -3.71
N THR A 55 10.97 4.19 -3.57
CA THR A 55 12.15 3.65 -4.26
C THR A 55 12.95 2.82 -3.27
N LEU A 56 13.00 1.51 -3.50
CA LEU A 56 13.74 0.55 -2.68
C LEU A 56 14.87 -0.07 -3.49
N THR A 57 15.90 -0.55 -2.81
CA THR A 57 16.99 -1.30 -3.46
C THR A 57 16.52 -2.68 -3.92
N PRO A 58 17.17 -3.31 -4.91
CA PRO A 58 16.88 -4.70 -5.24
C PRO A 58 17.13 -5.64 -4.05
N GLY A 59 16.18 -6.55 -3.79
CA GLY A 59 16.23 -7.48 -2.67
C GLY A 59 14.90 -7.69 -1.97
N GLU A 60 14.91 -8.52 -0.93
CA GLU A 60 13.80 -8.67 0.00
C GLU A 60 13.76 -7.48 0.95
N HIS A 61 12.59 -6.88 1.11
CA HIS A 61 12.32 -5.80 2.06
C HIS A 61 11.08 -6.13 2.89
N THR A 62 11.12 -5.81 4.17
CA THR A 62 9.94 -5.85 5.05
C THR A 62 9.40 -4.44 5.20
N LEU A 63 8.13 -4.24 4.85
CA LEU A 63 7.44 -2.98 5.04
C LEU A 63 6.39 -3.12 6.14
N HIS A 64 6.50 -2.25 7.13
CA HIS A 64 5.58 -2.13 8.25
C HIS A 64 4.74 -0.87 8.06
N LEU A 65 3.43 -1.05 7.88
CA LEU A 65 2.48 0.05 7.93
C LEU A 65 2.13 0.29 9.40
N GLN A 66 2.26 1.51 9.90
CA GLN A 66 1.92 1.83 11.28
C GLN A 66 1.16 3.15 11.39
N PHE A 67 0.04 3.13 12.09
CA PHE A 67 -0.82 4.29 12.32
C PHE A 67 -0.46 5.00 13.63
N ALA A 68 -0.40 6.33 13.59
CA ALA A 68 -0.04 7.16 14.73
C ALA A 68 -0.92 8.41 14.84
N ASP A 69 -0.99 9.03 16.01
CA ASP A 69 -1.78 10.25 16.21
C ASP A 69 -1.17 11.50 15.53
N GLY A 70 -1.81 12.66 15.70
CA GLY A 70 -1.32 13.94 15.14
C GLY A 70 0.11 14.31 15.56
N LEU A 71 0.62 13.77 16.66
CA LEU A 71 1.97 14.02 17.17
C LEU A 71 2.96 12.90 16.81
N HIS A 72 2.57 11.98 15.91
CA HIS A 72 3.37 10.81 15.51
C HIS A 72 3.54 9.77 16.63
N THR A 73 2.65 9.77 17.62
CA THR A 73 2.67 8.77 18.69
C THR A 73 1.96 7.50 18.22
N ALA A 74 2.69 6.38 18.19
CA ALA A 74 2.15 5.11 17.71
C ALA A 74 0.95 4.66 18.54
N LEU A 75 -0.15 4.27 17.87
CA LEU A 75 -1.35 3.79 18.55
C LEU A 75 -1.26 2.32 18.98
N GLU A 76 -1.99 1.97 20.03
CA GLU A 76 -1.99 0.62 20.62
C GLU A 76 -2.93 -0.35 19.90
N GLY A 77 -2.41 -1.48 19.47
CA GLY A 77 -3.18 -2.64 18.99
C GLY A 77 -2.86 -3.07 17.56
N ASP A 78 -3.09 -4.35 17.27
CA ASP A 78 -2.79 -4.95 15.97
C ASP A 78 -3.61 -4.34 14.82
N GLN A 79 -4.78 -3.76 15.12
CA GLN A 79 -5.62 -3.08 14.13
C GLN A 79 -5.00 -1.79 13.55
N TYR A 80 -3.91 -1.29 14.14
CA TYR A 80 -3.20 -0.07 13.70
C TYR A 80 -1.91 -0.36 12.97
N ARG A 81 -1.65 -1.62 12.63
CA ARG A 81 -0.41 -2.02 11.98
C ARG A 81 -0.65 -3.16 10.99
N ASP A 82 0.21 -3.21 9.98
CA ASP A 82 0.23 -4.29 9.01
C ASP A 82 1.66 -4.54 8.51
N THR A 83 1.93 -5.75 8.02
CA THR A 83 3.24 -6.16 7.52
C THR A 83 3.10 -6.78 6.15
N ILE A 84 3.91 -6.30 5.22
CA ILE A 84 4.12 -6.98 3.93
C ILE A 84 5.61 -7.23 3.71
N ILE A 85 5.91 -8.31 3.01
CA ILE A 85 7.25 -8.59 2.48
C ILE A 85 7.18 -8.36 0.98
N VAL A 86 8.10 -7.56 0.46
CA VAL A 86 8.20 -7.26 -0.97
C VAL A 86 9.57 -7.69 -1.48
N PHE A 87 9.60 -8.16 -2.73
CA PHE A 87 10.83 -8.51 -3.43
C PHE A 87 11.01 -7.53 -4.59
N VAL A 88 12.03 -6.69 -4.49
CA VAL A 88 12.37 -5.71 -5.52
C VAL A 88 13.37 -6.37 -6.45
N GLU A 89 12.99 -6.56 -7.71
CA GLU A 89 13.89 -7.14 -8.72
C GLU A 89 14.91 -6.11 -9.22
N GLU A 90 16.08 -6.58 -9.64
CA GLU A 90 17.07 -5.74 -10.31
C GLU A 90 16.57 -5.40 -11.72
N GLY A 91 16.12 -4.15 -11.89
CA GLY A 91 15.51 -3.68 -13.13
C GLY A 91 14.04 -4.07 -13.22
N ALA A 92 13.14 -3.10 -13.03
CA ALA A 92 11.72 -3.32 -13.25
C ALA A 92 11.47 -3.76 -14.71
N PRO A 93 10.57 -4.73 -14.94
CA PRO A 93 10.21 -5.11 -16.30
C PRO A 93 9.67 -3.89 -17.06
N GLU A 94 10.03 -3.73 -18.33
CA GLU A 94 9.54 -2.62 -19.15
C GLU A 94 8.01 -2.63 -19.27
N GLN A 95 7.40 -3.82 -19.19
CA GLN A 95 5.96 -4.04 -19.25
C GLN A 95 5.52 -5.12 -18.26
N SER A 96 4.43 -4.90 -17.54
CA SER A 96 3.86 -5.89 -16.61
C SER A 96 2.35 -5.70 -16.43
N VAL A 97 1.68 -6.77 -15.99
CA VAL A 97 0.29 -6.74 -15.51
C VAL A 97 0.19 -7.49 -14.20
N ALA A 98 -0.70 -7.04 -13.30
CA ALA A 98 -0.92 -7.70 -12.02
C ALA A 98 -2.35 -7.45 -11.50
N PHE A 99 -2.84 -8.38 -10.67
CA PHE A 99 -3.93 -8.07 -9.74
C PHE A 99 -3.37 -7.19 -8.63
N PHE A 100 -4.01 -6.06 -8.41
CA PHE A 100 -3.70 -5.14 -7.32
C PHE A 100 -4.59 -5.41 -6.11
N ASP A 101 -5.87 -5.72 -6.35
CA ASP A 101 -6.82 -6.16 -5.33
C ASP A 101 -7.85 -7.12 -5.96
N PRO A 102 -8.30 -8.18 -5.26
CA PRO A 102 -7.74 -8.69 -4.01
C PRO A 102 -6.34 -9.29 -4.22
N LEU A 103 -5.55 -9.33 -3.14
CA LEU A 103 -4.26 -10.02 -3.15
C LEU A 103 -4.45 -11.54 -3.07
N ASP A 104 -3.46 -12.30 -3.56
CA ASP A 104 -3.50 -13.76 -3.54
C ASP A 104 -3.75 -14.31 -2.13
N GLY A 105 -4.60 -15.33 -2.02
CA GLY A 105 -5.01 -15.93 -0.75
C GLY A 105 -6.05 -15.14 0.07
N THR A 106 -6.47 -13.94 -0.36
CA THR A 106 -7.47 -13.14 0.37
C THR A 106 -8.82 -13.86 0.41
N THR A 107 -9.44 -13.94 1.59
CA THR A 107 -10.84 -14.40 1.72
C THR A 107 -11.80 -13.26 1.43
N VAL A 108 -12.67 -13.45 0.45
CA VAL A 108 -13.59 -12.41 -0.06
C VAL A 108 -15.05 -12.84 0.04
N THR A 109 -15.97 -11.88 0.09
CA THR A 109 -17.42 -12.13 0.03
C THR A 109 -17.98 -11.51 -1.25
N SER A 110 -18.92 -12.21 -1.90
CA SER A 110 -19.53 -11.73 -3.14
C SER A 110 -20.51 -10.57 -2.90
N PRO A 111 -20.58 -9.56 -3.80
CA PRO A 111 -19.74 -9.39 -4.99
C PRO A 111 -18.32 -8.96 -4.63
N ILE A 112 -17.34 -9.41 -5.42
CA ILE A 112 -15.95 -8.98 -5.26
C ILE A 112 -15.67 -7.82 -6.21
N GLU A 113 -14.89 -6.86 -5.74
CA GLU A 113 -14.23 -5.87 -6.58
C GLU A 113 -12.87 -6.42 -7.00
N VAL A 114 -12.44 -6.14 -8.23
CA VAL A 114 -11.12 -6.55 -8.74
C VAL A 114 -10.46 -5.33 -9.35
N VAL A 115 -9.26 -5.01 -8.87
CA VAL A 115 -8.41 -3.94 -9.39
C VAL A 115 -7.23 -4.58 -10.09
N MET A 116 -7.05 -4.22 -11.36
CA MET A 116 -5.94 -4.69 -12.20
C MET A 116 -5.04 -3.53 -12.56
N THR A 117 -3.74 -3.79 -12.68
CA THR A 117 -2.75 -2.80 -13.09
C THR A 117 -2.02 -3.28 -14.34
N ALA A 118 -1.58 -2.30 -15.13
CA ALA A 118 -0.70 -2.51 -16.27
C ALA A 118 0.37 -1.40 -16.27
N ALA A 119 1.64 -1.77 -16.32
CA ALA A 119 2.76 -0.85 -16.48
C ALA A 119 3.34 -1.02 -17.89
N GLY A 120 3.70 0.10 -18.53
CA GLY A 120 4.31 0.10 -19.87
C GLY A 120 3.41 -0.35 -21.03
N LEU A 121 2.13 -0.62 -20.76
CA LEU A 121 1.17 -1.14 -21.74
C LEU A 121 0.06 -0.12 -22.03
N VAL A 122 -0.42 -0.11 -23.27
CA VAL A 122 -1.63 0.63 -23.65
C VAL A 122 -2.83 -0.31 -23.51
N VAL A 123 -3.76 0.04 -22.61
CA VAL A 123 -4.99 -0.73 -22.38
C VAL A 123 -6.18 0.00 -22.98
N GLU A 124 -6.92 -0.68 -23.85
CA GLU A 124 -8.09 -0.14 -24.55
C GLU A 124 -9.30 -1.06 -24.41
N PRO A 125 -10.54 -0.56 -24.64
CA PRO A 125 -11.70 -1.44 -24.74
C PRO A 125 -11.56 -2.43 -25.89
N SER A 126 -12.16 -3.62 -25.75
CA SER A 126 -12.21 -4.58 -26.86
C SER A 126 -12.96 -3.97 -28.07
N GLY A 127 -12.43 -4.14 -29.28
CA GLY A 127 -13.10 -3.69 -30.50
C GLY A 127 -12.11 -3.48 -31.65
N GLU A 128 -11.87 -2.22 -31.99
CA GLU A 128 -10.88 -1.82 -32.98
C GLU A 128 -9.48 -2.30 -32.54
N VAL A 129 -8.69 -2.77 -33.51
CA VAL A 129 -7.33 -3.28 -33.23
C VAL A 129 -6.34 -2.15 -33.47
N ASN A 130 -5.78 -1.62 -32.39
CA ASN A 130 -4.70 -0.62 -32.42
C ASN A 130 -3.35 -1.28 -32.12
N GLU A 131 -2.30 -0.82 -32.83
CA GLU A 131 -0.95 -1.37 -32.67
C GLU A 131 -0.42 -1.11 -31.25
N GLY A 132 0.04 -2.16 -30.59
CA GLY A 132 0.58 -2.09 -29.21
C GLY A 132 -0.48 -2.00 -28.11
N ALA A 133 -1.76 -1.95 -28.44
CA ALA A 133 -2.86 -1.93 -27.47
C ALA A 133 -3.40 -3.34 -27.16
N GLY A 134 -3.84 -3.54 -25.92
CA GLY A 134 -4.48 -4.77 -25.45
C GLY A 134 -5.64 -4.49 -24.50
N HIS A 135 -6.23 -5.55 -23.95
CA HIS A 135 -7.25 -5.46 -22.91
C HIS A 135 -7.15 -6.64 -21.94
N PHE A 136 -7.72 -6.49 -20.76
CA PHE A 136 -7.71 -7.54 -19.74
C PHE A 136 -8.76 -8.61 -19.99
N HIS A 137 -8.40 -9.85 -19.65
CA HIS A 137 -9.33 -10.97 -19.51
C HIS A 137 -9.18 -11.49 -18.09
N ILE A 138 -10.29 -11.78 -17.42
CA ILE A 138 -10.30 -12.48 -16.13
C ILE A 138 -10.84 -13.87 -16.39
N LEU A 139 -10.04 -14.89 -16.08
CA LEU A 139 -10.43 -16.28 -16.14
C LEU A 139 -10.74 -16.75 -14.73
N VAL A 140 -11.84 -17.49 -14.58
CA VAL A 140 -12.29 -18.03 -13.28
C VAL A 140 -12.51 -19.52 -13.46
N ASP A 141 -11.76 -20.33 -12.71
CA ASP A 141 -11.87 -21.80 -12.64
C ASP A 141 -11.86 -22.53 -14.00
N THR A 142 -11.05 -22.08 -14.95
CA THR A 142 -10.95 -22.63 -16.31
C THR A 142 -9.83 -23.63 -16.50
#